data_AF-A0A2A8HJH5-F1
#
_entry.id   AF-A0A2A8HJH5-F1
#
_cell.length_a   1.000
_cell.length_b   1.000
_cell.length_c   1.000
_cell.angle_alpha   90.00
_cell.angle_beta   90.00
_cell.angle_gamma   90.00
#
_symmetry.space_group_name_H-M   'P 1'
#
loop_
_entity.id
_entity.type
_entity.pdbx_description
1 polymer ?
#
loop_
_entity_poly.entity_id
_entity_poly.type
_entity_poly.pdbx_seq_one_letter_code
_entity_poly.pdbx_strand_id
1 'polypeptide(L)'
;MAKDEDKLKDLYTKAAGLDENLPGDLLQKLKTYGDILSLTGKLHAAALNDWKMAEAIRKETISKCFTYNPSGTAKEREMQAEFAASEHRKVEAQAEASCMRWRNAYNSTTEIINILKIQLRDMKDLNSGGV
;
A
#
# COMPACT_ATOMS: atom_id res chain seq x y z
N MET A 1 9.35 9.84 -0.83
CA MET A 1 9.17 8.39 -0.60
C MET A 1 10.29 7.81 0.28
N ALA A 2 11.58 7.95 -0.08
CA ALA A 2 12.68 7.41 0.74
C ALA A 2 12.62 7.78 2.24
N LYS A 3 12.36 9.06 2.57
CA LYS A 3 12.21 9.51 3.97
C LYS A 3 11.04 8.87 4.71
N ASP A 4 9.94 8.60 4.02
CA ASP A 4 8.76 7.95 4.62
C ASP A 4 9.04 6.45 4.83
N GLU A 5 9.75 5.79 3.91
CA GLU A 5 10.16 4.39 4.08
C GLU A 5 11.18 4.20 5.20
N ASP A 6 12.15 5.10 5.35
CA ASP A 6 13.12 5.04 6.45
C ASP A 6 12.44 5.29 7.80
N LYS A 7 11.53 6.28 7.86
CA LYS A 7 10.68 6.49 9.05
C LYS A 7 9.85 5.24 9.37
N LEU A 8 9.36 4.53 8.36
CA LEU A 8 8.61 3.30 8.56
C LEU A 8 9.48 2.20 9.18
N LYS A 9 10.73 2.04 8.72
CA LYS A 9 11.70 1.10 9.32
C LYS A 9 11.99 1.45 10.78
N ASP A 10 12.17 2.73 11.10
CA ASP A 10 12.39 3.19 12.46
C ASP A 10 11.21 2.86 13.37
N LEU A 11 9.98 3.07 12.88
CA LEU A 11 8.75 2.74 13.62
C LEU A 11 8.61 1.23 13.85
N TYR A 12 8.91 0.39 12.86
CA TYR A 12 8.90 -1.07 13.06
C TYR A 12 9.96 -1.51 14.06
N THR A 13 11.16 -0.95 14.00
CA THR A 13 12.24 -1.23 14.96
C THR A 13 11.83 -0.82 16.37
N LYS A 14 11.21 0.36 16.52
CA LYS A 14 10.66 0.82 17.80
C LYS A 14 9.58 -0.12 18.32
N ALA A 15 8.66 -0.57 17.47
CA ALA A 15 7.60 -1.50 17.88
C ALA A 15 8.17 -2.87 18.31
N ALA A 16 9.21 -3.36 17.63
CA ALA A 16 9.86 -4.63 17.94
C ALA A 16 10.58 -4.62 19.30
N GLY A 17 11.04 -3.45 19.76
CA GLY A 17 11.70 -3.30 21.06
C GLY A 17 10.79 -3.22 22.29
N LEU A 18 9.46 -3.28 22.11
CA LEU A 18 8.48 -3.16 23.20
C LEU A 18 7.99 -4.54 23.66
N ASP A 19 7.96 -4.76 24.97
CA ASP A 19 7.48 -6.01 25.59
C ASP A 19 5.95 -6.02 25.66
N GLU A 20 5.33 -7.00 25.00
CA GLU A 20 3.88 -7.12 24.96
C GLU A 20 3.28 -7.63 26.28
N ASN A 21 4.08 -8.14 27.21
CA ASN A 21 3.61 -8.58 28.54
C ASN A 21 3.41 -7.42 29.52
N LEU A 22 3.98 -6.25 29.22
CA LEU A 22 3.86 -5.06 30.04
C LEU A 22 2.76 -4.15 29.46
N PRO A 23 1.67 -3.86 30.20
CA PRO A 23 0.55 -3.07 29.67
C PRO A 23 0.95 -1.68 29.14
N GLY A 24 1.97 -1.05 29.75
CA GLY A 24 2.51 0.23 29.32
C GLY A 24 3.21 0.16 27.96
N ASP A 25 4.05 -0.85 27.77
CA ASP A 25 4.76 -1.09 26.51
C ASP A 25 3.79 -1.53 25.40
N LEU A 26 2.79 -2.34 25.74
CA LEU A 26 1.72 -2.73 24.81
C LEU A 26 0.92 -1.52 24.31
N LEU A 27 0.59 -0.57 25.20
CA LEU A 27 -0.02 0.71 24.82
C LEU A 27 0.89 1.54 23.91
N GLN A 28 2.18 1.60 24.23
CA GLN A 28 3.15 2.31 23.40
C GLN A 28 3.32 1.64 22.02
N LYS A 29 3.19 0.30 21.95
CA LYS A 29 3.24 -0.48 20.72
C LYS A 29 2.01 -0.22 19.86
N LEU A 30 0.83 -0.18 20.47
CA LEU A 30 -0.42 0.26 19.82
C LEU A 30 -0.31 1.65 19.21
N LYS A 31 0.24 2.63 19.96
CA LYS A 31 0.48 3.98 19.44
C LYS A 31 1.44 3.97 18.25
N THR A 32 2.52 3.21 18.34
CA THR A 32 3.53 3.08 17.27
C THR A 32 2.92 2.45 16.02
N TYR A 33 2.11 1.40 16.16
CA TYR A 33 1.38 0.82 15.03
C TYR A 33 0.31 1.76 14.45
N GLY A 34 -0.28 2.65 15.27
CA GLY A 34 -1.13 3.74 14.78
C GLY A 34 -0.37 4.70 13.85
N ASP A 35 0.86 5.08 14.22
CA ASP A 35 1.73 5.90 13.36
C ASP A 35 2.12 5.17 12.06
N ILE A 36 2.41 3.86 12.15
CA ILE A 36 2.67 2.98 10.99
C ILE A 36 1.46 2.92 10.07
N LEU A 37 0.24 2.76 10.63
CA LEU A 37 -0.99 2.69 9.86
C LEU A 37 -1.24 4.00 9.09
N SER A 38 -1.03 5.14 9.74
CA SER A 38 -1.15 6.45 9.09
C SER A 38 -0.15 6.59 7.93
N LEU A 39 1.11 6.20 8.16
CA LEU A 39 2.17 6.32 7.15
C LEU A 39 1.96 5.39 5.96
N THR A 40 1.57 4.13 6.21
CA THR A 40 1.22 3.18 5.15
C THR A 40 -0.02 3.62 4.37
N GLY A 41 -1.00 4.24 5.02
CA GLY A 41 -2.16 4.85 4.35
C GLY A 41 -1.76 5.96 3.38
N LYS A 42 -0.84 6.84 3.80
CA LYS A 42 -0.27 7.89 2.93
C LYS A 42 0.49 7.30 1.74
N LEU A 43 1.33 6.29 1.97
CA LEU A 43 2.10 5.62 0.91
C LEU A 43 1.20 4.89 -0.08
N HIS A 44 0.15 4.23 0.40
CA HIS A 44 -0.86 3.60 -0.44
C HIS A 44 -1.58 4.64 -1.32
N ALA A 45 -1.99 5.77 -0.76
CA ALA A 45 -2.66 6.83 -1.53
C ALA A 45 -1.76 7.38 -2.66
N ALA A 46 -0.47 7.59 -2.37
CA ALA A 46 0.50 8.01 -3.38
C ALA A 46 0.66 6.96 -4.49
N ALA A 47 0.89 5.71 -4.12
CA ALA A 47 1.05 4.61 -5.09
C ALA A 47 -0.22 4.36 -5.92
N LEU A 48 -1.41 4.55 -5.34
CA LEU A 48 -2.68 4.47 -6.06
C LEU A 48 -2.78 5.59 -7.12
N ASN A 49 -2.35 6.80 -6.80
CA ASN A 49 -2.30 7.90 -7.76
C ASN A 49 -1.36 7.57 -8.93
N ASP A 50 -0.15 7.10 -8.63
CA ASP A 50 0.85 6.70 -9.63
C ASP A 50 0.30 5.60 -10.56
N TRP A 51 -0.36 4.59 -9.98
CA TRP A 51 -0.98 3.51 -10.75
C TRP A 51 -2.09 4.04 -11.67
N LYS A 52 -2.99 4.88 -11.16
CA LYS A 52 -4.09 5.44 -11.96
C LYS A 52 -3.59 6.37 -13.06
N MET A 53 -2.49 7.08 -12.83
CA MET A 53 -1.85 7.90 -13.86
C MET A 53 -1.22 7.03 -14.94
N ALA A 54 -0.50 5.96 -14.57
CA ALA A 54 0.09 5.03 -15.53
C ALA A 54 -0.99 4.31 -16.37
N GLU A 55 -2.10 3.91 -15.74
CA GLU A 55 -3.27 3.35 -16.43
C GLU A 55 -3.86 4.35 -17.43
N ALA A 56 -4.02 5.62 -17.05
CA ALA A 56 -4.55 6.66 -17.91
C ALA A 56 -3.63 6.92 -19.13
N ILE A 57 -2.32 7.03 -18.91
CA ILE A 57 -1.33 7.21 -19.98
C ILE A 57 -1.39 6.04 -20.95
N ARG A 58 -1.45 4.80 -20.46
CA ARG A 58 -1.56 3.62 -21.33
C ARG A 58 -2.81 3.69 -22.21
N LYS A 59 -3.97 3.98 -21.61
CA LYS A 59 -5.24 4.11 -22.34
C LYS A 59 -5.17 5.22 -23.39
N GLU A 60 -4.58 6.35 -23.04
CA GLU A 60 -4.38 7.48 -23.94
C GLU A 60 -3.49 7.09 -25.14
N THR A 61 -2.37 6.41 -24.90
CA THR A 61 -1.45 5.95 -25.95
C THR A 61 -2.14 5.00 -26.93
N ILE A 62 -2.95 4.06 -26.41
CA ILE A 62 -3.77 3.17 -27.25
C ILE A 62 -4.76 3.99 -28.07
N SER A 63 -5.53 4.88 -27.45
CA SER A 63 -6.51 5.72 -28.14
C SER A 63 -5.88 6.58 -29.24
N LYS A 64 -4.72 7.19 -28.99
CA LYS A 64 -3.96 7.98 -29.97
C LYS A 64 -3.62 7.16 -31.22
N CYS A 65 -3.25 5.89 -31.06
CA CYS A 65 -2.95 5.02 -32.21
C CYS A 65 -4.18 4.79 -33.09
N PHE A 66 -5.37 4.68 -32.51
CA PHE A 66 -6.62 4.56 -33.27
C PHE A 66 -7.06 5.87 -33.92
N THR A 67 -6.84 7.01 -33.27
CA THR A 67 -7.27 8.34 -33.75
C THR A 67 -6.36 8.89 -34.85
N TYR A 68 -5.04 8.74 -34.72
CA TYR A 68 -4.07 9.39 -35.61
C TYR A 68 -3.53 8.50 -36.74
N ASN A 69 -3.92 7.22 -36.79
CA ASN A 69 -3.70 6.38 -37.96
C ASN A 69 -5.05 6.06 -38.63
N PRO A 70 -5.57 6.93 -39.50
CA PRO A 70 -6.86 6.70 -40.18
C PRO A 70 -6.75 5.71 -41.36
N SER A 71 -5.54 5.36 -41.79
CA SER A 71 -5.28 4.66 -43.06
C SER A 71 -5.05 3.16 -42.92
N GLY A 72 -4.74 2.66 -41.72
CA GLY A 72 -4.52 1.24 -41.46
C GLY A 72 -5.81 0.44 -41.27
N THR A 73 -5.77 -0.85 -41.58
CA THR A 73 -6.84 -1.79 -41.21
C THR A 73 -7.02 -1.83 -39.68
N ALA A 74 -8.17 -2.31 -39.21
CA ALA A 74 -8.42 -2.42 -37.76
C ALA A 74 -7.31 -3.22 -37.04
N LYS A 75 -6.87 -4.33 -37.64
CA LYS A 75 -5.85 -5.22 -37.08
C LYS A 75 -4.45 -4.57 -37.02
N GLU A 76 -4.06 -3.79 -38.02
CA GLU A 76 -2.78 -3.07 -38.01
C GLU A 76 -2.76 -2.00 -36.92
N ARG A 77 -3.89 -1.30 -36.71
CA ARG A 77 -4.02 -0.29 -35.65
C ARG A 77 -3.99 -0.91 -34.26
N GLU A 78 -4.63 -2.06 -34.07
CA GLU A 78 -4.52 -2.84 -32.84
C GLU A 78 -3.08 -3.26 -32.55
N MET A 79 -2.37 -3.81 -33.54
CA MET A 79 -0.97 -4.23 -33.38
C MET A 79 -0.06 -3.05 -33.04
N GLN A 80 -0.25 -1.90 -33.70
CA GLN A 80 0.52 -0.68 -33.40
C GLN A 80 0.20 -0.14 -32.00
N ALA A 81 -1.06 -0.12 -31.60
CA ALA A 81 -1.47 0.33 -30.28
C ALA A 81 -0.89 -0.54 -29.17
N GLU A 82 -0.91 -1.86 -29.35
CA GLU A 82 -0.34 -2.82 -28.41
C GLU A 82 1.18 -2.67 -28.29
N PHE A 83 1.87 -2.48 -29.42
CA PHE A 83 3.31 -2.25 -29.42
C PHE A 83 3.68 -0.92 -28.72
N ALA A 84 2.98 0.16 -29.06
CA ALA A 84 3.18 1.48 -28.45
C ALA A 84 2.86 1.49 -26.95
N ALA A 85 1.88 0.69 -26.52
CA ALA A 85 1.50 0.57 -25.12
C ALA A 85 2.36 -0.39 -24.30
N SER A 86 3.27 -1.15 -24.92
CA SER A 86 4.05 -2.21 -24.27
C SER A 86 4.82 -1.71 -23.05
N GLU A 87 5.53 -0.59 -23.17
CA GLU A 87 6.29 -0.04 -22.05
C GLU A 87 5.38 0.57 -20.98
N HIS A 88 4.28 1.21 -21.38
CA HIS A 88 3.29 1.71 -20.44
C HIS A 88 2.63 0.61 -19.60
N ARG A 89 2.43 -0.59 -20.15
CA ARG A 89 1.95 -1.75 -19.39
C ARG A 89 2.92 -2.20 -18.31
N LYS A 90 4.23 -2.14 -18.57
CA LYS A 90 5.24 -2.48 -17.56
C LYS A 90 5.23 -1.46 -16.42
N VAL A 91 5.16 -0.17 -16.75
CA VAL A 91 5.09 0.91 -15.77
C VAL A 91 3.81 0.82 -14.94
N GLU A 92 2.66 0.58 -15.58
CA GLU A 92 1.38 0.36 -14.88
C GLU A 92 1.46 -0.84 -13.94
N ALA A 93 2.01 -1.97 -14.40
CA ALA A 93 2.16 -3.17 -13.57
C ALA A 93 3.07 -2.95 -12.36
N GLN A 94 4.16 -2.19 -12.52
CA GLN A 94 5.04 -1.81 -11.41
C GLN A 94 4.33 -0.92 -10.40
N ALA A 95 3.57 0.07 -10.88
CA ALA A 95 2.79 0.97 -10.03
C ALA A 95 1.66 0.23 -9.31
N GLU A 96 0.97 -0.70 -9.99
CA GLU A 96 -0.03 -1.59 -9.39
C GLU A 96 0.58 -2.45 -8.28
N ALA A 97 1.72 -3.09 -8.55
CA ALA A 97 2.41 -3.91 -7.56
C ALA A 97 2.80 -3.09 -6.31
N SER A 98 3.29 -1.87 -6.50
CA SER A 98 3.57 -0.93 -5.40
C SER A 98 2.31 -0.58 -4.61
N CYS A 99 1.21 -0.25 -5.30
CA CYS A 99 -0.07 0.04 -4.67
C CYS A 99 -0.57 -1.14 -3.83
N MET A 100 -0.52 -2.36 -4.39
CA MET A 100 -0.95 -3.58 -3.71
C MET A 100 -0.07 -3.91 -2.50
N ARG A 101 1.25 -3.69 -2.60
CA ARG A 101 2.17 -3.81 -1.46
C ARG A 101 1.72 -2.93 -0.29
N TRP A 102 1.45 -1.65 -0.54
CA TRP A 102 1.06 -0.71 0.52
C TRP A 102 -0.34 -0.98 1.06
N ARG A 103 -1.28 -1.40 0.21
CA ARG A 103 -2.61 -1.85 0.64
C ARG A 103 -2.52 -3.04 1.59
N ASN A 104 -1.69 -4.04 1.25
CA ASN A 104 -1.50 -5.21 2.09
C ASN A 104 -0.83 -4.85 3.42
N ALA A 105 0.15 -3.94 3.41
CA ALA A 105 0.79 -3.44 4.63
C ALA A 105 -0.19 -2.71 5.55
N TYR A 106 -1.08 -1.87 4.98
CA TYR A 106 -2.13 -1.18 5.72
C TYR A 106 -3.11 -2.17 6.39
N ASN A 107 -3.58 -3.16 5.62
CA ASN A 107 -4.50 -4.19 6.13
C ASN A 107 -3.84 -5.01 7.24
N SER A 108 -2.60 -5.48 7.02
CA SER A 108 -1.85 -6.23 8.02
C SER A 108 -1.64 -5.42 9.31
N THR A 109 -1.30 -4.14 9.18
CA THR A 109 -1.14 -3.24 10.35
C THR A 109 -2.45 -3.04 11.11
N THR A 110 -3.58 -2.96 10.39
CA THR A 110 -4.91 -2.89 11.01
C THR A 110 -5.19 -4.12 11.85
N GLU A 111 -4.91 -5.31 11.33
CA GLU A 111 -5.10 -6.57 12.07
C GLU A 111 -4.18 -6.68 13.28
N ILE A 112 -2.91 -6.27 13.16
CA ILE A 112 -1.99 -6.21 14.31
C ILE A 112 -2.56 -5.31 15.42
N ILE A 113 -3.07 -4.12 15.06
CA ILE A 113 -3.69 -3.21 16.04
C ILE A 113 -4.89 -3.88 16.73
N ASN A 114 -5.72 -4.62 16.00
CA ASN A 114 -6.88 -5.30 16.57
C ASN A 114 -6.46 -6.40 17.55
N ILE A 115 -5.44 -7.19 17.21
CA ILE A 115 -4.87 -8.22 18.08
C ILE A 115 -4.34 -7.58 19.37
N LEU A 116 -3.54 -6.51 19.27
CA LEU A 116 -2.97 -5.85 20.45
C LEU A 116 -4.04 -5.21 21.34
N LYS A 117 -5.15 -4.71 20.77
CA LYS A 117 -6.31 -4.22 21.55
C LYS A 117 -6.98 -5.32 22.35
N ILE A 118 -7.15 -6.51 21.75
CA ILE A 118 -7.71 -7.68 22.44
C ILE A 118 -6.79 -8.08 23.59
N GLN A 119 -5.49 -8.22 23.33
CA GLN A 119 -4.50 -8.56 24.36
C GLN A 119 -4.51 -7.57 25.53
N LEU A 120 -4.57 -6.27 25.24
CA LEU A 120 -4.62 -5.24 26.28
C LEU A 120 -5.90 -5.32 27.12
N ARG A 121 -7.04 -5.65 26.51
CA ARG A 121 -8.30 -5.86 27.23
C ARG A 121 -8.18 -7.08 28.15
N ASP A 122 -7.71 -8.20 27.62
CA ASP A 122 -7.62 -9.46 28.36
C ASP A 122 -6.65 -9.32 29.57
N MET A 123 -5.58 -8.51 29.46
CA MET A 123 -4.71 -8.15 30.60
C MET A 123 -5.42 -7.34 31.70
N LYS A 124 -6.36 -6.47 31.33
CA LYS A 124 -7.15 -5.71 32.31
C LYS A 124 -8.13 -6.62 33.03
N ASP A 125 -8.75 -7.56 32.30
CA ASP A 125 -9.71 -8.51 32.85
C ASP A 125 -9.03 -9.42 33.89
N LEU A 126 -7.82 -9.95 33.59
CA LEU A 126 -7.01 -10.72 34.53
C LEU A 126 -6.66 -9.95 35.80
N ASN A 127 -6.29 -8.67 35.69
CA ASN A 127 -5.99 -7.82 36.86
C ASN A 127 -7.23 -7.48 37.70
N SER A 128 -8.43 -7.59 37.12
CA SER A 128 -9.70 -7.38 37.83
C SER A 128 -10.28 -8.65 38.47
N GLY A 129 -9.54 -9.76 38.44
CA GLY A 129 -10.00 -11.05 38.98
C GLY A 129 -10.92 -11.82 38.04
N GLY A 130 -10.79 -11.61 36.73
CA GLY A 130 -11.44 -12.45 35.72
C GLY A 130 -11.00 -13.92 35.87
N VAL A 131 -11.99 -14.82 35.83
CA VAL A 131 -11.98 -16.27 36.14
C VAL A 131 -10.62 -16.96 35.99
#